data_AF-A0A1L9QMB5-F1
#
_entry.id   AF-A0A1L9QMB5-F1
#
_cell.length_a   1.000
_cell.length_b   1.000
_cell.length_c   1.000
_cell.angle_alpha   90.00
_cell.angle_beta   90.00
_cell.angle_gamma   90.00
#
_symmetry.space_group_name_H-M   'P 1'
#
loop_
_entity.id
_entity.type
_entity.pdbx_description
1 polymer ?
#
loop_
_entity_poly.entity_id
_entity_poly.type
_entity_poly.pdbx_seq_one_letter_code
_entity_poly.pdbx_strand_id
1 'polypeptide(L)'
;MLELVISSLFFSSLGCQLLMMGNSIHRSYIEIQKRNEEEEEVLTHYEPKEHFGTEGQGNQNGSAKARGWEFKIVRANSDLFRNPTILHQLCREESQAGWILLEKLDDRRVRFRRAIAARQKIRPETLSFDPYRCHYGSSGHSKIWFATLAFLLALMIPAYAGYWVMSQYLNQSPPESAPLPEFLPK
;
A
#
# COMPACT_ATOMS: atom_id res chain seq x y z
N MET A 1 -33.49 -20.22 25.78
CA MET A 1 -34.17 -19.33 24.80
C MET A 1 -33.65 -17.90 24.88
N LEU A 2 -33.63 -17.27 26.06
CA LEU A 2 -33.28 -15.85 26.22
C LEU A 2 -31.80 -15.52 25.84
N GLU A 3 -30.86 -16.42 26.11
CA GLU A 3 -29.44 -16.24 25.70
C GLU A 3 -29.19 -16.29 24.18
N LEU A 4 -29.99 -17.07 23.44
CA LEU A 4 -29.92 -17.13 21.96
C LEU A 4 -30.44 -15.82 21.34
N VAL A 5 -31.45 -15.21 21.96
CA VAL A 5 -31.98 -13.90 21.54
C VAL A 5 -30.96 -12.79 21.81
N ILE A 6 -30.33 -12.79 22.99
CA ILE A 6 -29.32 -11.78 23.33
C ILE A 6 -28.09 -11.90 22.42
N SER A 7 -27.57 -13.11 22.20
CA SER A 7 -26.41 -13.33 21.34
C SER A 7 -26.66 -12.95 19.87
N SER A 8 -27.83 -13.28 19.30
CA SER A 8 -28.18 -12.86 17.93
C SER A 8 -28.32 -11.33 17.77
N LEU A 9 -28.77 -10.63 18.81
CA LEU A 9 -28.85 -9.17 18.83
C LEU A 9 -27.45 -8.51 18.82
N PHE A 10 -26.48 -9.11 19.53
CA PHE A 10 -25.09 -8.65 19.53
C PHE A 10 -24.40 -8.91 18.19
N PHE A 11 -24.61 -10.08 17.57
CA PHE A 11 -24.02 -10.38 16.26
C PHE A 11 -24.54 -9.48 15.13
N SER A 12 -25.84 -9.15 15.14
CA SER A 12 -26.45 -8.27 14.14
C SER A 12 -26.01 -6.81 14.29
N SER A 13 -25.90 -6.31 15.52
CA SER A 13 -25.39 -4.96 15.78
C SER A 13 -23.90 -4.82 15.41
N LEU A 14 -23.08 -5.84 15.71
CA LEU A 14 -21.66 -5.88 15.35
C LEU A 14 -21.45 -5.87 13.83
N GLY A 15 -22.24 -6.67 13.09
CA GLY A 15 -22.18 -6.72 11.63
C GLY A 15 -22.54 -5.38 10.97
N CYS A 16 -23.55 -4.68 11.50
CA CYS A 16 -23.97 -3.39 10.98
C CYS A 16 -22.92 -2.29 11.24
N GLN A 17 -22.28 -2.31 12.42
CA GLN A 17 -21.17 -1.40 12.76
C GLN A 17 -19.95 -1.61 11.86
N LEU A 18 -19.60 -2.86 11.57
CA LEU A 18 -18.49 -3.21 10.66
C LEU A 18 -18.71 -2.69 9.24
N LEU A 19 -19.94 -2.79 8.71
CA LEU A 19 -20.28 -2.27 7.37
C LEU A 19 -20.18 -0.74 7.30
N MET A 20 -20.64 -0.03 8.32
CA MET A 20 -20.56 1.43 8.38
C MET A 20 -19.10 1.90 8.48
N MET A 21 -18.31 1.25 9.33
CA MET A 21 -16.90 1.59 9.54
C MET A 21 -16.05 1.26 8.30
N GLY A 22 -16.29 0.12 7.66
CA GLY A 22 -15.61 -0.27 6.42
C GLY A 22 -15.87 0.71 5.27
N ASN A 23 -17.13 1.12 5.07
CA ASN A 23 -17.47 2.11 4.03
C ASN A 23 -16.87 3.50 4.30
N SER A 24 -16.82 3.94 5.56
CA SER A 24 -16.21 5.22 5.91
C SER A 24 -14.69 5.22 5.67
N ILE A 25 -14.00 4.15 6.07
CA ILE A 25 -12.56 3.99 5.83
C ILE A 25 -12.27 3.98 4.32
N HIS A 26 -13.06 3.26 3.53
CA HIS A 26 -12.89 3.21 2.08
C HIS A 26 -13.07 4.59 1.43
N ARG A 27 -14.09 5.35 1.85
CA ARG A 27 -14.31 6.73 1.38
C ARG A 27 -13.13 7.64 1.73
N SER A 28 -12.66 7.59 2.97
CA SER A 28 -11.52 8.40 3.42
C SER A 28 -10.23 8.09 2.65
N TYR A 29 -10.01 6.82 2.29
CA TYR A 29 -8.87 6.41 1.49
C TYR A 29 -8.92 6.98 0.07
N ILE A 30 -10.10 6.91 -0.58
CA ILE A 30 -10.30 7.46 -1.93
C ILE A 30 -10.10 8.98 -1.93
N GLU A 31 -10.62 9.69 -0.93
CA GLU A 31 -10.47 11.15 -0.82
C GLU A 31 -9.01 11.57 -0.65
N ILE A 32 -8.23 10.86 0.17
CA ILE A 32 -6.80 11.11 0.33
C ILE A 32 -6.07 10.88 -1.00
N GLN A 33 -6.46 9.84 -1.75
CA GLN A 33 -5.86 9.56 -3.05
C GLN A 33 -6.18 10.65 -4.07
N LYS A 34 -7.44 11.08 -4.18
CA LYS A 34 -7.85 12.18 -5.06
C LYS A 34 -7.15 13.49 -4.72
N ARG A 35 -7.06 13.84 -3.43
CA ARG A 35 -6.34 15.05 -3.01
C ARG A 35 -4.87 15.00 -3.42
N ASN A 36 -4.23 13.84 -3.27
CA ASN A 36 -2.86 13.67 -3.73
C ASN A 36 -2.76 13.87 -5.25
N GLU A 37 -3.69 13.32 -6.04
CA GLU A 37 -3.75 13.50 -7.50
C GLU A 37 -3.94 14.98 -7.88
N GLU A 38 -4.84 15.70 -7.22
CA GLU A 38 -5.06 17.14 -7.44
C GLU A 38 -3.82 17.98 -7.11
N GLU A 39 -3.15 17.69 -5.99
CA GLU A 39 -1.88 18.34 -5.63
C GLU A 39 -0.77 18.03 -6.66
N GLU A 40 -0.82 16.88 -7.32
CA GLU A 40 0.14 16.51 -8.37
C GLU A 40 -0.03 17.33 -9.63
N GLU A 41 -1.26 17.56 -10.08
CA GLU A 41 -1.52 18.42 -11.24
C GLU A 41 -0.96 19.84 -11.01
N VAL A 42 -1.08 20.35 -9.78
CA VAL A 42 -0.53 21.66 -9.40
C VAL A 42 1.00 21.64 -9.29
N LEU A 43 1.59 20.61 -8.68
CA LEU A 43 3.04 20.55 -8.40
C LEU A 43 3.88 20.02 -9.56
N THR A 44 3.30 19.36 -10.55
CA THR A 44 4.03 18.84 -11.72
C THR A 44 4.26 19.92 -12.78
N HIS A 45 3.51 21.02 -12.73
CA HIS A 45 3.72 22.15 -13.61
C HIS A 45 4.98 22.92 -13.17
N TYR A 46 6.12 22.60 -13.80
CA TYR A 46 7.34 23.36 -13.66
C TYR A 46 7.53 24.21 -14.92
N GLU A 47 7.34 25.52 -14.80
CA GLU A 47 7.87 26.45 -15.79
C GLU A 47 9.39 26.54 -15.60
N PRO A 48 10.21 26.17 -16.60
CA PRO A 48 11.62 26.45 -16.55
C PRO A 48 11.82 27.95 -16.49
N LYS A 49 12.31 28.47 -15.36
CA LYS A 49 12.75 29.87 -15.27
C LYS A 49 13.90 30.05 -16.25
N GLU A 50 13.63 30.71 -17.38
CA GLU A 50 14.62 31.14 -18.37
C GLU A 50 15.52 32.23 -17.77
N HIS A 51 16.43 31.85 -16.86
CA HIS A 51 17.45 32.73 -16.34
C HIS A 51 18.80 32.04 -16.41
N PHE A 52 19.37 31.98 -17.61
CA PHE A 52 20.81 32.08 -17.83
C PHE A 52 21.00 32.65 -19.24
N GLY A 53 21.38 33.92 -19.31
CA GLY A 53 21.57 34.62 -20.57
C GLY A 53 22.58 33.92 -21.47
N THR A 54 22.22 33.67 -22.71
CA THR A 54 23.12 33.79 -23.87
C THR A 54 22.25 34.00 -25.10
N GLU A 55 22.42 35.15 -25.72
CA GLU A 55 21.95 35.46 -27.06
C GLU A 55 22.37 34.36 -28.05
N GLY A 56 21.45 33.93 -28.91
CA GLY A 56 21.73 32.86 -29.87
C GLY A 56 20.50 32.40 -30.63
N GLN A 57 20.04 33.25 -31.53
CA GLN A 57 19.08 32.95 -32.60
C GLN A 57 19.54 31.71 -33.40
N GLY A 58 18.67 30.70 -33.58
CA GLY A 58 19.09 29.50 -34.33
C GLY A 58 18.05 28.39 -34.48
N ASN A 59 17.14 28.59 -35.44
CA ASN A 59 16.57 27.58 -36.35
C ASN A 59 15.95 26.29 -35.77
N GLN A 60 14.62 26.24 -35.79
CA GLN A 60 13.84 25.02 -35.65
C GLN A 60 13.98 24.20 -36.95
N ASN A 61 14.91 23.23 -36.98
CA ASN A 61 14.87 22.04 -37.86
C ASN A 61 16.12 21.16 -37.59
N GLY A 62 15.91 19.91 -37.18
CA GLY A 62 16.94 18.86 -37.12
C GLY A 62 17.53 18.56 -35.73
N SER A 63 17.07 17.45 -35.13
CA SER A 63 17.79 16.63 -34.13
C SER A 63 18.63 17.32 -33.02
N ALA A 64 18.13 18.36 -32.35
CA ALA A 64 18.78 18.94 -31.16
C ALA A 64 18.51 18.12 -29.87
N LYS A 65 18.72 16.80 -29.90
CA LYS A 65 18.34 15.85 -28.83
C LYS A 65 19.28 15.85 -27.59
N ALA A 66 19.99 16.95 -27.31
CA ALA A 66 21.03 16.94 -26.27
C ALA A 66 21.17 18.23 -25.42
N ARG A 67 20.11 19.05 -25.29
CA ARG A 67 20.08 20.18 -24.33
C ARG A 67 18.82 20.20 -23.45
N GLY A 68 18.34 19.02 -23.05
CA GLY A 68 17.21 18.92 -22.12
C GLY A 68 17.65 18.43 -20.74
N TRP A 69 16.97 18.94 -19.72
CA TRP A 69 16.96 18.37 -18.37
C TRP A 69 15.75 17.44 -18.25
N GLU A 70 15.94 16.28 -17.63
CA GLU A 70 14.84 15.42 -17.19
C GLU A 70 14.60 15.64 -15.70
N PHE A 71 13.35 15.55 -15.28
CA PHE A 71 12.92 15.78 -13.91
C PHE A 71 12.22 14.55 -13.37
N LYS A 72 12.34 14.35 -12.06
CA LYS A 72 11.73 13.24 -11.34
C LYS A 72 11.31 13.71 -9.97
N ILE A 73 10.14 13.25 -9.51
CA ILE A 73 9.69 13.47 -8.14
C ILE A 73 9.70 12.12 -7.43
N VAL A 74 10.47 12.02 -6.36
CA VAL A 74 10.50 10.85 -5.48
C VAL A 74 9.57 11.11 -4.31
N ARG A 75 8.67 10.14 -4.08
CA ARG A 75 7.61 10.21 -3.07
C ARG A 75 7.84 9.18 -1.98
N ALA A 76 7.48 9.52 -0.75
CA ALA A 76 7.41 8.59 0.37
C ALA A 76 5.97 8.53 0.92
N ASN A 77 5.58 7.35 1.40
CA ASN A 77 4.24 7.13 1.97
C ASN A 77 4.06 7.82 3.34
N SER A 78 5.15 8.21 3.99
CA SER A 78 5.19 8.93 5.26
C SER A 78 6.27 10.00 5.23
N ASP A 79 6.34 10.83 6.28
CA ASP A 79 7.25 11.99 6.40
C ASP A 79 8.73 11.60 6.59
N LEU A 80 9.24 10.71 5.73
CA LEU A 80 10.61 10.17 5.79
C LEU A 80 11.65 11.27 5.57
N PHE A 81 11.37 12.23 4.69
CA PHE A 81 12.32 13.28 4.34
C PHE A 81 12.39 14.39 5.39
N ARG A 82 11.59 14.31 6.45
CA ARG A 82 11.79 15.12 7.66
C ARG A 82 13.10 14.76 8.35
N ASN A 83 13.53 13.50 8.29
CA ASN A 83 14.82 13.08 8.83
C ASN A 83 15.94 13.37 7.82
N PRO A 84 16.90 14.26 8.14
CA PRO A 84 17.97 14.62 7.21
C PRO A 84 18.84 13.42 6.83
N THR A 85 19.01 12.44 7.73
CA THR A 85 19.81 11.24 7.47
C THR A 85 19.25 10.43 6.29
N ILE A 86 17.93 10.27 6.26
CA ILE A 86 17.22 9.55 5.20
C ILE A 86 17.30 10.34 3.90
N LEU A 87 17.11 11.67 3.97
CA LEU A 87 17.24 12.54 2.79
C LEU A 87 18.65 12.47 2.18
N HIS A 88 19.69 12.48 3.01
CA HIS A 88 21.07 12.33 2.55
C HIS A 88 21.35 10.96 1.93
N GLN A 89 20.79 9.90 2.52
CA GLN A 89 20.88 8.56 1.95
C GLN A 89 20.21 8.51 0.57
N LEU A 90 18.99 9.03 0.44
CA LEU A 90 18.30 9.12 -0.85
C LEU A 90 19.11 9.91 -1.87
N CYS A 91 19.67 11.07 -1.49
CA CYS A 91 20.50 11.87 -2.39
C CYS A 91 21.73 11.10 -2.84
N ARG A 92 22.35 10.32 -1.96
CA ARG A 92 23.51 9.48 -2.30
C ARG A 92 23.12 8.40 -3.30
N GLU A 93 22.04 7.67 -3.06
CA GLU A 93 21.52 6.68 -3.99
C GLU A 93 21.20 7.32 -5.36
N GLU A 94 20.36 8.36 -5.39
CA GLU A 94 19.95 9.02 -6.63
C GLU A 94 21.14 9.66 -7.38
N SER A 95 22.17 10.14 -6.67
CA SER A 95 23.40 10.65 -7.30
C SER A 95 24.20 9.58 -8.05
N GLN A 96 24.14 8.31 -7.63
CA GLN A 96 24.74 7.19 -8.38
C GLN A 96 24.05 6.99 -9.73
N ALA A 97 22.74 7.28 -9.79
CA ALA A 97 21.95 7.31 -11.01
C ALA A 97 22.00 8.67 -11.74
N GLY A 98 22.92 9.57 -11.34
CA GLY A 98 23.17 10.87 -11.98
C GLY A 98 22.11 11.92 -11.71
N TRP A 99 21.20 11.67 -10.77
CA TRP A 99 20.18 12.63 -10.36
C TRP A 99 20.77 13.61 -9.35
N ILE A 100 20.43 14.89 -9.54
CA ILE A 100 20.85 16.00 -8.68
C ILE A 100 19.60 16.55 -8.00
N LEU A 101 19.61 16.68 -6.68
CA LEU A 101 18.50 17.28 -5.93
C LEU A 101 18.29 18.71 -6.42
N LEU A 102 17.08 19.03 -6.86
CA LEU A 102 16.71 20.36 -7.29
C LEU A 102 16.06 21.12 -6.13
N GLU A 103 15.01 20.54 -5.56
CA GLU A 103 14.26 21.15 -4.47
C GLU A 103 13.56 20.08 -3.62
N LYS A 104 13.34 20.39 -2.36
CA LYS A 104 12.46 19.63 -1.47
C LYS A 104 11.11 20.30 -1.47
N LEU A 105 10.11 19.64 -2.05
CA LEU A 105 8.74 20.15 -2.09
C LEU A 105 8.13 20.07 -0.69
N ASP A 106 8.18 18.89 -0.09
CA ASP A 106 7.59 18.59 1.23
C ASP A 106 8.43 17.55 1.99
N ASP A 107 8.01 17.18 3.20
CA ASP A 107 8.60 16.06 3.98
C ASP A 107 8.35 14.67 3.36
N ARG A 108 7.51 14.59 2.31
CA ARG A 108 7.19 13.35 1.58
C ARG A 108 7.59 13.37 0.11
N ARG A 109 7.96 14.53 -0.44
CA ARG A 109 8.18 14.70 -1.88
C ARG A 109 9.45 15.52 -2.11
N VAL A 110 10.35 14.98 -2.93
CA VAL A 110 11.59 15.68 -3.34
C VAL A 110 11.73 15.61 -4.85
N ARG A 111 12.17 16.71 -5.45
CA ARG A 111 12.36 16.83 -6.90
C ARG A 111 13.83 16.76 -7.25
N PHE A 112 14.14 15.92 -8.22
CA PHE A 112 15.47 15.75 -8.80
C PHE A 112 15.47 16.19 -10.26
N ARG A 113 16.65 16.58 -10.74
CA ARG A 113 16.94 16.84 -12.15
C ARG A 113 18.16 16.05 -12.61
N ARG A 114 18.19 15.68 -13.89
CA ARG A 114 19.35 15.05 -14.53
C ARG A 114 19.50 15.57 -15.95
N ALA A 115 20.73 15.65 -16.46
CA ALA A 115 20.95 16.00 -17.85
C ALA A 115 20.65 14.79 -18.74
N ILE A 116 19.93 14.96 -19.86
CA ILE A 116 19.60 13.85 -20.77
C ILE A 116 20.88 13.14 -21.29
N ALA A 117 21.99 13.86 -21.43
CA ALA A 117 23.29 13.28 -21.79
C ALA A 117 23.82 12.30 -20.73
N ALA A 118 23.54 12.52 -19.44
CA ALA A 118 23.97 11.65 -18.36
C ALA A 118 23.27 10.28 -18.40
N ARG A 119 22.06 10.20 -18.97
CA ARG A 119 21.32 8.94 -19.16
C ARG A 119 22.13 7.88 -19.91
N GLN A 120 22.85 8.29 -20.96
CA GLN A 120 23.61 7.36 -21.81
C GLN A 120 24.90 6.87 -21.15
N LYS A 121 25.44 7.65 -20.20
CA LYS A 121 26.69 7.33 -19.50
C LYS A 121 26.49 6.28 -18.39
N ILE A 122 25.26 6.14 -17.89
CA ILE A 122 24.94 5.30 -16.74
C ILE A 122 24.44 3.94 -17.23
N ARG A 123 25.12 2.87 -16.83
CA ARG A 123 24.70 1.51 -17.13
C ARG A 123 23.71 1.04 -16.06
N PRO A 124 22.43 0.80 -16.39
CA PRO A 124 21.42 0.42 -15.40
C PRO A 124 21.77 -0.87 -14.67
N GLU A 125 22.53 -1.76 -15.33
CA GLU A 125 23.00 -3.05 -14.78
C GLU A 125 23.96 -2.91 -13.59
N THR A 126 24.56 -1.73 -13.40
CA THR A 126 25.51 -1.48 -12.29
C THR A 126 24.83 -0.97 -11.02
N LEU A 127 23.54 -0.64 -11.09
CA LEU A 127 22.78 -0.08 -9.98
C LEU A 127 22.02 -1.17 -9.24
N SER A 128 22.03 -1.11 -7.92
CA SER A 128 21.26 -2.02 -7.05
C SER A 128 19.77 -1.71 -7.01
N PHE A 129 19.32 -0.68 -7.71
CA PHE A 129 17.97 -0.16 -7.69
C PHE A 129 17.58 0.41 -9.06
N ASP A 130 16.28 0.59 -9.29
CA ASP A 130 15.76 1.23 -10.49
C ASP A 130 15.96 2.77 -10.47
N PRO A 131 16.70 3.35 -11.43
CA PRO A 131 16.89 4.80 -11.58
C PRO A 131 15.60 5.60 -11.74
N TYR A 132 14.54 4.99 -12.26
CA TYR A 132 13.26 5.65 -12.53
C TYR A 132 12.23 5.44 -11.41
N ARG A 133 12.61 4.86 -10.27
CA ARG A 133 11.68 4.65 -9.13
C ARG A 133 11.08 5.96 -8.61
N CYS A 134 9.75 6.10 -8.63
CA CYS A 134 9.09 7.30 -8.09
C CYS A 134 8.69 7.18 -6.62
N HIS A 135 8.89 6.01 -6.00
CA HIS A 135 8.56 5.75 -4.60
C HIS A 135 9.77 5.30 -3.79
N TYR A 136 9.90 5.88 -2.59
CA TYR A 136 10.96 5.59 -1.63
C TYR A 136 10.36 5.10 -0.30
N GLY A 137 10.91 4.01 0.21
CA GLY A 137 10.44 3.34 1.42
C GLY A 137 9.54 2.14 1.16
N SER A 138 9.12 1.49 2.25
CA SER A 138 8.29 0.28 2.18
C SER A 138 6.87 0.62 1.69
N SER A 139 6.44 -0.07 0.63
CA SER A 139 5.04 -0.08 0.24
C SER A 139 4.26 -0.81 1.35
N GLY A 140 3.16 -0.26 1.83
CA GLY A 140 2.44 -0.72 3.03
C GLY A 140 1.87 -2.16 3.00
N HIS A 141 2.22 -2.96 1.99
CA HIS A 141 1.77 -4.33 1.77
C HIS A 141 2.01 -5.27 2.96
N SER A 142 3.08 -5.07 3.73
CA SER A 142 3.36 -5.90 4.91
C SER A 142 2.26 -5.78 5.97
N LYS A 143 1.73 -4.58 6.21
CA LYS A 143 0.64 -4.37 7.16
C LYS A 143 -0.66 -5.03 6.71
N ILE A 144 -0.92 -4.99 5.40
CA ILE A 144 -2.11 -5.64 4.80
C ILE A 144 -2.05 -7.15 5.03
N TRP A 145 -0.90 -7.79 4.84
CA TRP A 145 -0.72 -9.22 5.10
C TRP A 145 -0.99 -9.64 6.55
N PHE A 146 -0.53 -8.84 7.53
CA PHE A 146 -0.82 -9.12 8.93
C PHE A 146 -2.32 -8.96 9.26
N ALA A 147 -2.96 -7.94 8.67
CA ALA A 147 -4.39 -7.71 8.86
C ALA A 147 -5.24 -8.85 8.25
N THR A 148 -4.90 -9.33 7.05
CA THR A 148 -5.61 -10.45 6.42
C THR A 148 -5.45 -11.74 7.21
N LEU A 149 -4.25 -12.03 7.70
CA LEU A 149 -4.00 -13.19 8.55
C LEU A 149 -4.81 -13.13 9.86
N ALA A 150 -4.81 -11.97 10.53
CA ALA A 150 -5.59 -11.78 11.75
C ALA A 150 -7.10 -11.96 11.50
N PHE A 151 -7.60 -11.45 10.37
CA PHE A 151 -9.00 -11.61 9.98
C PHE A 151 -9.37 -13.08 9.73
N LEU A 152 -8.52 -13.84 9.04
CA LEU A 152 -8.72 -15.28 8.83
C LEU A 152 -8.73 -16.05 10.14
N LEU A 153 -7.82 -15.74 11.07
CA LEU A 153 -7.79 -16.34 12.39
C LEU A 153 -9.05 -16.02 13.20
N ALA A 154 -9.54 -14.78 13.13
CA ALA A 154 -10.76 -14.37 13.80
C ALA A 154 -12.01 -15.14 13.30
N LEU A 155 -12.02 -15.60 12.04
CA LEU A 155 -13.08 -16.45 11.49
C LEU A 155 -12.89 -17.93 11.82
N MET A 156 -11.65 -18.43 11.78
CA MET A 156 -11.36 -19.85 11.99
C MET A 156 -11.47 -20.28 13.46
N ILE A 157 -11.10 -19.41 14.41
CA ILE A 157 -11.12 -19.75 15.85
C ILE A 157 -12.55 -20.09 16.35
N PRO A 158 -13.59 -19.26 16.10
CA PRO A 158 -14.96 -19.58 16.53
C PRO A 158 -15.51 -20.82 15.82
N ALA A 159 -15.23 -20.99 14.53
CA ALA A 159 -15.68 -22.14 13.75
C ALA A 159 -15.09 -23.45 14.29
N TYR A 160 -13.78 -23.45 14.61
CA TYR A 160 -13.11 -24.61 15.19
C TYR A 160 -13.59 -24.89 16.62
N ALA A 161 -13.76 -23.87 17.46
CA ALA A 161 -14.28 -24.03 18.81
C ALA A 161 -15.70 -24.63 18.79
N GLY A 162 -16.58 -24.17 17.90
CA GLY A 162 -17.92 -24.73 17.72
C GLY A 162 -17.91 -26.19 17.31
N TYR A 163 -17.06 -26.56 16.34
CA TYR A 163 -16.88 -27.96 15.93
C TYR A 163 -16.38 -28.84 17.09
N TRP A 164 -15.38 -28.36 17.84
CA TRP A 164 -14.81 -29.09 18.96
C TRP A 164 -15.86 -29.39 20.03
N VAL A 165 -16.65 -28.37 20.42
CA VAL A 165 -17.74 -28.55 21.38
C VAL A 165 -18.79 -29.54 20.87
N MET A 166 -19.24 -29.42 19.62
CA MET A 166 -20.23 -30.34 19.04
C MET A 166 -19.73 -31.79 18.98
N SER A 167 -18.44 -32.00 18.66
CA SER A 167 -17.84 -33.33 18.61
C SER A 167 -17.83 -34.03 19.97
N GLN A 168 -17.67 -33.27 21.06
CA GLN A 168 -17.74 -33.81 22.44
C GLN A 168 -19.15 -34.30 22.76
N TYR A 169 -20.18 -33.55 22.37
CA TYR A 169 -21.58 -33.94 22.59
C TYR A 169 -21.96 -35.20 21.80
N LEU A 170 -21.56 -35.29 20.53
CA LEU A 170 -21.87 -36.45 19.69
C LEU A 170 -21.20 -37.73 20.23
N ASN A 171 -19.98 -37.63 20.74
CA ASN A 171 -19.26 -38.76 21.33
C ASN A 171 -19.79 -39.19 22.71
N GLN A 172 -20.56 -38.35 23.39
CA GLN A 172 -21.19 -38.67 24.69
C GLN A 172 -22.58 -39.29 24.54
N SER A 173 -23.17 -39.33 23.33
CA SER A 173 -24.43 -40.04 23.07
C SER A 173 -24.22 -41.55 23.29
N PRO A 174 -24.92 -42.20 24.24
CA PRO A 174 -24.88 -43.65 24.36
C PRO A 174 -25.43 -44.28 23.06
N PRO A 175 -24.89 -45.41 22.59
CA PRO A 175 -25.53 -46.15 21.50
C PRO A 175 -26.93 -46.55 21.97
N GLU A 176 -27.94 -46.12 21.23
CA GLU A 176 -29.33 -46.55 21.45
C GLU A 176 -29.41 -48.06 21.16
N SER A 177 -29.19 -48.86 22.20
CA SER A 177 -29.28 -50.31 22.14
C SER A 177 -30.75 -50.72 22.13
N ALA A 178 -31.27 -51.05 20.95
CA ALA A 178 -32.37 -52.00 20.79
C ALA A 178 -31.76 -53.33 20.29
N PRO A 179 -32.21 -54.51 20.76
CA PRO A 179 -33.59 -54.95 20.53
C PRO A 179 -34.29 -55.59 21.74
N LEU A 180 -35.63 -55.55 21.71
CA LEU A 180 -36.52 -56.28 22.63
C LEU A 180 -36.37 -57.80 22.45
N PRO A 181 -36.43 -58.61 23.52
CA PRO A 181 -36.34 -60.05 23.41
C PRO A 181 -37.57 -60.62 22.68
N GLU A 182 -37.26 -61.43 21.67
CA GLU A 182 -38.16 -62.24 20.88
C GLU A 182 -38.95 -63.18 21.79
N PHE A 183 -40.24 -62.89 22.01
CA PHE A 183 -41.15 -63.81 22.68
C PHE A 183 -41.43 -65.00 21.75
N LEU A 184 -40.82 -66.15 22.03
CA LEU A 184 -41.18 -67.44 21.43
C LEU A 184 -42.34 -68.10 22.20
N PRO A 185 -43.48 -68.40 21.55
CA PRO A 185 -44.51 -69.23 22.16
C PRO A 185 -44.50 -70.68 21.65
N LYS A 186 -44.32 -71.60 22.62
CA LYS A 186 -44.89 -72.95 22.82
C LYS A 186 -43.86 -74.02 23.15
#